data_AF-K1DWX3-F1
#
_entry.id   AF-K1DWX3-F1
#
_cell.length_a   1.000
_cell.length_b   1.000
_cell.length_c   1.000
_cell.angle_alpha   90.00
_cell.angle_beta   90.00
_cell.angle_gamma   90.00
#
_symmetry.space_group_name_H-M   'P 1'
#
loop_
_entity.id
_entity.type
_entity.pdbx_description
1 polymer ?
#
loop_
_entity_poly.entity_id
_entity_poly.type
_entity_poly.pdbx_seq_one_letter_code
_entity_poly.pdbx_strand_id
1 'polypeptide(L)'
;RVALLAGHRRGGSDPLPRPGGGTLHGCRDLGLASATLAAGPQSLPGGDLVAGEAARAERDAALRGLRTELTEQQDALRELTDEVHRDEVARAQQIARIEQLQAKAIEELGVDPDVLMEEFGPHQLVPHVAGPDEDPESEDFPQPQPYVREVQEKRLRTAERGLKALGKVNPLALEEFAALEERHTFLTTQLEDLRQSKKDLLEIVAEIDERVEQVFSEAFADTAEQFEGVFSRLFPGGEGRLVLTDPSNMLTTGIEVEARPPGKKVKRLSLLSGGERSLVAVALLVSIFKARPSPFYIMDEVEAALDDTNLGRLIMLFEELRDSSQLIVITHQKKTMEVADALYGVSMRGDGITTVVSQRLRDVAPAGEAQPA
;
A
#
# COMPACT_ATOMS: atom_id res chain seq x y z
N ARG A 1 -30.19 12.84 -29.42
CA ARG A 1 -29.53 14.01 -30.05
C ARG A 1 -28.10 14.00 -29.52
N VAL A 2 -27.17 13.45 -30.29
CA VAL A 2 -26.43 14.15 -31.36
C VAL A 2 -25.52 15.16 -30.66
N ALA A 3 -24.21 14.99 -30.72
CA ALA A 3 -23.47 15.31 -31.93
C ALA A 3 -22.05 14.72 -31.82
N LEU A 4 -21.55 14.03 -32.84
CA LEU A 4 -20.91 14.64 -34.04
C LEU A 4 -19.58 15.30 -33.63
N LEU A 5 -18.45 15.20 -34.32
CA LEU A 5 -18.15 15.12 -35.75
C LEU A 5 -16.67 14.69 -35.81
N ALA A 6 -16.25 13.74 -36.63
CA ALA A 6 -16.17 13.79 -38.09
C ALA A 6 -14.80 14.26 -38.59
N GLY A 7 -14.53 13.86 -39.84
CA GLY A 7 -13.58 14.53 -40.69
C GLY A 7 -12.87 13.53 -41.60
N HIS A 8 -13.55 12.97 -42.60
CA HIS A 8 -13.55 13.48 -43.98
C HIS A 8 -12.25 13.18 -44.76
N ARG A 9 -12.38 12.33 -45.79
CA ARG A 9 -12.31 12.67 -47.24
C ARG A 9 -10.96 12.15 -47.79
N ARG A 10 -10.80 11.73 -49.04
CA ARG A 10 -11.59 11.85 -50.29
C ARG A 10 -10.91 10.92 -51.31
N GLY A 11 -11.71 10.43 -52.26
CA GLY A 11 -11.36 10.39 -53.70
C GLY A 11 -10.35 9.31 -54.10
N GLY A 12 -10.66 8.38 -55.00
CA GLY A 12 -11.29 8.63 -56.28
C GLY A 12 -10.20 8.81 -57.35
N SER A 13 -10.47 8.23 -58.51
CA SER A 13 -9.79 8.40 -59.80
C SER A 13 -8.45 7.66 -60.02
N ASP A 14 -8.53 6.61 -60.83
CA ASP A 14 -7.66 6.42 -62.02
C ASP A 14 -7.18 7.78 -62.58
N PRO A 15 -5.93 7.91 -63.04
CA PRO A 15 -5.66 7.44 -64.40
C PRO A 15 -4.21 6.98 -64.69
N LEU A 16 -4.06 6.27 -65.80
CA LEU A 16 -2.85 6.24 -66.64
C LEU A 16 -2.22 7.64 -66.80
N PRO A 17 -0.89 7.76 -66.95
CA PRO A 17 -0.31 7.71 -68.31
C PRO A 17 1.14 7.15 -68.40
N ARG A 18 1.43 6.43 -69.50
CA ARG A 18 2.72 6.50 -70.22
C ARG A 18 2.89 7.95 -70.73
N PRO A 19 4.07 8.56 -71.05
CA PRO A 19 5.02 7.98 -72.01
C PRO A 19 6.45 8.56 -71.98
N GLY A 20 7.23 8.22 -73.00
CA GLY A 20 8.42 8.96 -73.43
C GLY A 20 9.68 8.16 -73.17
N GLY A 21 10.37 7.63 -74.18
CA GLY A 21 10.49 8.09 -75.56
C GLY A 21 11.96 8.27 -75.85
N GLY A 22 12.39 7.92 -77.07
CA GLY A 22 13.79 8.04 -77.47
C GLY A 22 14.33 6.74 -78.07
N THR A 23 13.74 6.19 -79.13
CA THR A 23 14.17 6.40 -80.53
C THR A 23 15.69 6.44 -80.72
N LEU A 24 16.21 5.54 -81.55
CA LEU A 24 16.65 5.81 -82.93
C LEU A 24 17.13 4.48 -83.56
N HIS A 25 16.53 4.08 -84.68
CA HIS A 25 17.17 4.05 -86.01
C HIS A 25 18.40 3.13 -86.05
N GLY A 26 18.51 2.14 -86.93
CA GLY A 26 17.84 1.93 -88.20
C GLY A 26 18.83 1.24 -89.14
N CYS A 27 18.30 0.79 -90.28
CA CYS A 27 19.04 0.58 -91.53
C CYS A 27 20.10 -0.53 -91.58
N ARG A 28 19.73 -1.66 -92.19
CA ARG A 28 20.09 -2.04 -93.58
C ARG A 28 19.73 -3.52 -93.76
N ASP A 29 18.67 -3.87 -94.48
CA ASP A 29 18.69 -3.98 -95.96
C ASP A 29 20.06 -4.37 -96.51
N LEU A 30 20.19 -5.67 -96.80
CA LEU A 30 20.87 -6.15 -98.00
C LEU A 30 20.12 -7.38 -98.50
N GLY A 31 19.14 -7.11 -99.35
CA GLY A 31 18.81 -8.03 -100.43
C GLY A 31 20.00 -8.12 -101.40
N LEU A 32 20.36 -9.34 -101.76
CA LEU A 32 20.98 -9.70 -103.04
C LEU A 32 20.19 -10.93 -103.49
N ALA A 33 19.16 -10.76 -104.32
CA ALA A 33 19.23 -10.49 -105.75
C ALA A 33 19.97 -11.58 -106.53
N SER A 34 19.16 -12.39 -107.22
CA SER A 34 19.32 -12.76 -108.64
C SER A 34 20.52 -13.61 -109.06
N ALA A 35 20.21 -14.86 -109.45
CA ALA A 35 20.29 -15.22 -110.87
C ALA A 35 19.47 -16.49 -111.14
N THR A 36 18.22 -16.29 -111.55
CA THR A 36 17.54 -17.22 -112.44
C THR A 36 18.30 -17.21 -113.77
N LEU A 37 18.83 -18.36 -114.20
CA LEU A 37 19.15 -18.60 -115.61
C LEU A 37 18.46 -19.90 -116.02
N ALA A 38 17.24 -19.73 -116.52
CA ALA A 38 16.65 -20.65 -117.48
C ALA A 38 17.23 -20.32 -118.86
N ALA A 39 17.82 -21.31 -119.55
CA ALA A 39 17.79 -21.44 -121.01
C ALA A 39 18.45 -22.75 -121.47
N GLY A 40 17.63 -23.65 -122.03
CA GLY A 40 17.92 -24.31 -123.32
C GLY A 40 18.79 -25.60 -123.32
N PRO A 41 18.30 -26.71 -123.92
CA PRO A 41 19.05 -27.96 -124.02
C PRO A 41 19.96 -27.97 -125.26
N GLN A 42 21.20 -28.43 -125.12
CA GLN A 42 21.94 -29.08 -126.20
C GLN A 42 22.80 -30.21 -125.62
N SER A 43 22.46 -31.42 -126.04
CA SER A 43 23.20 -32.66 -125.83
C SER A 43 24.64 -32.57 -126.34
N LEU A 44 25.60 -33.18 -125.62
CA LEU A 44 26.78 -33.96 -126.08
C LEU A 44 27.73 -34.25 -124.87
N PRO A 45 28.74 -35.13 -125.00
CA PRO A 45 28.82 -36.52 -124.57
C PRO A 45 29.26 -36.77 -123.10
N GLY A 46 28.91 -37.93 -122.53
CA GLY A 46 28.96 -38.28 -121.09
C GLY A 46 30.33 -38.49 -120.41
N GLY A 47 31.37 -37.75 -120.78
CA GLY A 47 32.69 -37.80 -120.13
C GLY A 47 32.93 -36.72 -119.06
N ASP A 48 32.43 -35.50 -119.27
CA ASP A 48 32.75 -34.34 -118.41
C ASP A 48 31.81 -34.18 -117.19
N LEU A 49 30.64 -34.83 -117.19
CA LEU A 49 29.70 -34.82 -116.07
C LEU A 49 30.24 -35.58 -114.84
N VAL A 50 30.98 -36.68 -115.07
CA VAL A 50 31.51 -37.54 -114.01
C VAL A 50 32.62 -36.84 -113.22
N ALA A 51 33.47 -36.04 -113.88
CA ALA A 51 34.52 -35.26 -113.23
C ALA A 51 33.96 -34.09 -112.40
N GLY A 52 32.92 -33.42 -112.90
CA GLY A 52 32.20 -32.37 -112.18
C GLY A 52 31.44 -32.89 -110.96
N GLU A 53 30.82 -34.08 -111.06
CA GLU A 53 30.14 -34.75 -109.95
C GLU A 53 31.12 -35.21 -108.87
N ALA A 54 32.30 -35.73 -109.24
CA ALA A 54 33.35 -36.11 -108.28
C ALA A 54 33.91 -34.90 -107.51
N ALA A 55 34.20 -33.79 -108.19
CA ALA A 55 34.70 -32.57 -107.55
C ALA A 55 33.63 -31.85 -106.69
N ARG A 56 32.34 -32.09 -106.98
CA ARG A 56 31.23 -31.64 -106.13
C ARG A 56 31.07 -32.53 -104.90
N ALA A 57 31.18 -33.86 -105.07
CA ALA A 57 31.13 -34.81 -103.97
C ALA A 57 32.28 -34.63 -102.97
N GLU A 58 33.48 -34.30 -103.43
CA GLU A 58 34.64 -33.97 -102.58
C GLU A 58 34.42 -32.68 -101.78
N ARG A 59 33.91 -31.62 -102.42
CA ARG A 59 33.52 -30.38 -101.72
C ARG A 59 32.39 -30.61 -100.72
N ASP A 60 31.40 -31.42 -101.07
CA ASP A 60 30.29 -31.77 -100.18
C ASP A 60 30.74 -32.66 -99.01
N ALA A 61 31.79 -33.46 -99.18
CA ALA A 61 32.43 -34.21 -98.10
C ALA A 61 33.25 -33.27 -97.19
N ALA A 62 34.03 -32.35 -97.76
CA ALA A 62 34.76 -31.34 -96.99
C ALA A 62 33.83 -30.39 -96.21
N LEU A 63 32.73 -29.95 -96.82
CA LEU A 63 31.70 -29.14 -96.15
C LEU A 63 30.99 -29.92 -95.04
N ARG A 64 30.80 -31.23 -95.21
CA ARG A 64 30.28 -32.09 -94.12
C ARG A 64 31.29 -32.19 -92.98
N GLY A 65 32.57 -32.41 -93.26
CA GLY A 65 33.64 -32.43 -92.25
C GLY A 65 33.71 -31.14 -91.44
N LEU A 66 33.77 -29.98 -92.13
CA LEU A 66 33.76 -28.66 -91.50
C LEU A 66 32.50 -28.38 -90.67
N ARG A 67 31.34 -28.90 -91.09
CA ARG A 67 30.10 -28.79 -90.30
C ARG A 67 30.17 -29.62 -89.03
N THR A 68 30.72 -30.83 -89.07
CA THR A 68 30.91 -31.67 -87.89
C THR A 68 31.88 -31.02 -86.90
N GLU A 69 33.00 -30.49 -87.39
CA GLU A 69 33.96 -29.73 -86.57
C GLU A 69 33.31 -28.49 -85.95
N LEU A 70 32.50 -27.74 -86.70
CA LEU A 70 31.77 -26.58 -86.18
C LEU A 70 30.79 -26.99 -85.07
N THR A 71 30.07 -28.11 -85.22
CA THR A 71 29.16 -28.60 -84.18
C THR A 71 29.89 -29.05 -82.92
N GLU A 72 31.02 -29.75 -83.07
CA GLU A 72 31.86 -30.17 -81.93
C GLU A 72 32.41 -28.96 -81.17
N GLN A 73 32.90 -27.94 -81.89
CA GLN A 73 33.38 -26.70 -81.26
C GLN A 73 32.24 -25.89 -80.62
N GLN A 74 31.04 -25.89 -81.22
CA GLN A 74 29.86 -25.25 -80.63
C GLN A 74 29.40 -25.95 -79.35
N ASP A 75 29.44 -27.27 -79.29
CA ASP A 75 29.07 -28.04 -78.10
C ASP A 75 30.12 -27.89 -76.99
N ALA A 76 31.42 -27.93 -77.34
CA ALA A 76 32.49 -27.64 -76.38
C ALA A 76 32.40 -26.21 -75.82
N LEU A 77 32.05 -25.22 -76.66
CA LEU A 77 31.82 -23.84 -76.21
C LEU A 77 30.61 -23.74 -75.27
N ARG A 78 29.52 -24.47 -75.55
CA ARG A 78 28.34 -24.52 -74.67
C ARG A 78 28.69 -25.11 -73.31
N GLU A 79 29.37 -26.26 -73.28
CA GLU A 79 29.80 -26.90 -72.02
C GLU A 79 30.68 -25.97 -71.17
N LEU A 80 31.67 -25.32 -71.80
CA LEU A 80 32.54 -24.36 -71.11
C LEU A 80 31.77 -23.14 -70.60
N THR A 81 30.79 -22.65 -71.37
CA THR A 81 29.94 -21.52 -70.96
C THR A 81 29.08 -21.89 -69.76
N ASP A 82 28.51 -23.11 -69.74
CA ASP A 82 27.72 -23.61 -68.63
C ASP A 82 28.56 -23.86 -67.37
N GLU A 83 29.82 -24.25 -67.51
CA GLU A 83 30.79 -24.33 -66.39
C GLU A 83 31.10 -22.96 -65.82
N VAL A 84 31.48 -22.00 -66.66
CA VAL A 84 31.78 -20.63 -66.23
C VAL A 84 30.55 -20.01 -65.55
N HIS A 85 29.35 -20.19 -66.10
CA HIS A 85 28.14 -19.65 -65.49
C HIS A 85 27.85 -20.28 -64.12
N ARG A 86 28.05 -21.58 -63.96
CA ARG A 86 27.91 -22.25 -62.65
C ARG A 86 28.89 -21.69 -61.63
N ASP A 87 30.14 -21.47 -62.01
CA ASP A 87 31.17 -20.91 -61.13
C ASP A 87 30.90 -19.44 -60.78
N GLU A 88 30.41 -18.65 -61.73
CA GLU A 88 29.99 -17.27 -61.49
C GLU A 88 28.84 -17.19 -60.49
N VAL A 89 27.83 -18.06 -60.64
CA VAL A 89 26.71 -18.16 -59.69
C VAL A 89 27.20 -18.59 -58.32
N ALA A 90 28.08 -19.59 -58.23
CA ALA A 90 28.65 -20.04 -56.96
C ALA A 90 29.46 -18.91 -56.29
N ARG A 91 30.26 -18.17 -57.06
CA ARG A 91 31.03 -17.02 -56.55
C ARG A 91 30.11 -15.92 -56.04
N ALA A 92 29.06 -15.57 -56.79
CA ALA A 92 28.08 -14.58 -56.36
C ALA A 92 27.37 -14.99 -55.05
N GLN A 93 27.02 -16.27 -54.91
CA GLN A 93 26.44 -16.81 -53.68
C GLN A 93 27.41 -16.71 -52.49
N GLN A 94 28.70 -17.01 -52.68
CA GLN A 94 29.70 -16.87 -51.62
C GLN A 94 29.90 -15.40 -51.21
N ILE A 95 29.96 -14.48 -52.17
CA ILE A 95 30.06 -13.03 -51.89
C ILE A 95 28.87 -12.57 -51.06
N ALA A 96 27.64 -12.88 -51.50
CA ALA A 96 26.43 -12.53 -50.77
C ALA A 96 26.40 -13.13 -49.36
N ARG A 97 26.94 -14.35 -49.19
CA ARG A 97 27.05 -15.00 -47.88
C ARG A 97 28.04 -14.28 -46.96
N ILE A 98 29.17 -13.83 -47.49
CA ILE A 98 30.16 -13.05 -46.74
C ILE A 98 29.56 -11.72 -46.31
N GLU A 99 28.92 -10.99 -47.23
CA GLU A 99 28.25 -9.72 -46.93
C GLU A 99 27.19 -9.88 -45.84
N GLN A 100 26.38 -10.95 -45.90
CA GLN A 100 25.40 -11.27 -44.86
C GLN A 100 26.05 -11.48 -43.50
N LEU A 101 27.18 -12.20 -43.43
CA LEU A 101 27.89 -12.44 -42.17
C LEU A 101 28.54 -11.16 -41.63
N GLN A 102 29.07 -10.31 -42.50
CA GLN A 102 29.65 -9.02 -42.14
C GLN A 102 28.59 -8.08 -41.55
N ALA A 103 27.43 -7.96 -42.21
CA ALA A 103 26.31 -7.17 -41.70
C ALA A 103 25.85 -7.68 -40.33
N LYS A 104 25.77 -9.01 -40.16
CA LYS A 104 25.40 -9.64 -38.90
C LYS A 104 26.39 -9.34 -37.76
N ALA A 105 27.69 -9.33 -38.04
CA ALA A 105 28.71 -8.99 -37.05
C ALA A 105 28.53 -7.56 -36.52
N ILE A 106 28.24 -6.60 -37.40
CA ILE A 106 28.02 -5.20 -37.03
C ILE A 106 26.70 -5.06 -36.25
N GLU A 107 25.62 -5.72 -36.68
CA GLU A 107 24.30 -5.59 -36.04
C GLU A 107 24.25 -6.24 -34.64
N GLU A 108 24.78 -7.45 -34.49
CA GLU A 108 24.68 -8.21 -33.24
C GLU A 108 25.80 -7.88 -32.25
N LEU A 109 27.03 -7.64 -32.73
CA LEU A 109 28.21 -7.46 -31.88
C LEU A 109 28.71 -6.02 -31.86
N GLY A 110 28.33 -5.18 -32.83
CA GLY A 110 28.80 -3.80 -32.93
C GLY A 110 30.28 -3.68 -33.32
N VAL A 111 30.88 -4.74 -33.87
CA VAL A 111 32.31 -4.81 -34.21
C VAL A 111 32.47 -4.91 -35.73
N ASP A 112 33.47 -4.21 -36.26
CA ASP A 112 33.86 -4.32 -37.66
C ASP A 112 34.36 -5.75 -37.99
N PRO A 113 33.99 -6.35 -39.13
CA PRO A 113 34.37 -7.73 -39.46
C PRO A 113 35.87 -7.98 -39.50
N ASP A 114 36.67 -7.02 -39.95
CA ASP A 114 38.12 -7.18 -40.04
C ASP A 114 38.75 -7.19 -38.65
N VAL A 115 38.28 -6.31 -37.76
CA VAL A 115 38.67 -6.27 -36.34
C VAL A 115 38.23 -7.55 -35.62
N LEU A 116 37.01 -8.03 -35.88
CA LEU A 116 36.51 -9.28 -35.30
C LEU A 116 37.39 -10.47 -35.68
N MET A 117 37.83 -10.53 -36.94
CA MET A 117 38.74 -11.56 -37.40
C MET A 117 40.13 -11.42 -36.80
N GLU A 118 40.68 -10.21 -36.71
CA GLU A 118 42.02 -9.96 -36.16
C GLU A 118 42.11 -10.24 -34.65
N GLU A 119 41.12 -9.80 -33.86
CA GLU A 119 41.15 -9.91 -32.41
C GLU A 119 40.51 -11.20 -31.88
N PHE A 120 39.53 -11.76 -32.60
CA PHE A 120 38.74 -12.91 -32.13
C PHE A 120 38.72 -14.08 -33.14
N GLY A 121 39.59 -14.04 -34.15
CA GLY A 121 39.67 -15.09 -35.16
C GLY A 121 40.30 -16.39 -34.64
N PRO A 122 40.20 -17.49 -35.42
CA PRO A 122 40.76 -18.79 -35.06
C PRO A 122 42.29 -18.82 -34.85
N HIS A 123 42.98 -17.77 -35.29
CA HIS A 123 44.43 -17.63 -35.13
C HIS A 123 44.84 -17.06 -33.76
N GLN A 124 43.89 -16.54 -32.98
CA GLN A 124 44.12 -16.05 -31.63
C GLN A 124 43.89 -17.14 -30.58
N LEU A 125 44.56 -17.01 -29.44
CA LEU A 125 44.30 -17.87 -28.28
C LEU A 125 43.02 -17.42 -27.59
N VAL A 126 42.21 -18.40 -27.18
CA VAL A 126 40.95 -18.13 -26.48
C VAL A 126 41.24 -17.94 -24.98
N PRO A 127 40.93 -16.76 -24.41
CA PRO A 127 41.12 -16.52 -22.99
C PRO A 127 40.13 -17.33 -22.14
N HIS A 128 40.58 -17.71 -20.95
CA HIS A 128 39.71 -18.26 -19.92
C HIS A 128 38.91 -17.11 -19.27
N VAL A 129 37.58 -17.26 -19.19
CA VAL A 129 36.71 -16.28 -18.52
C VAL A 129 36.40 -16.86 -17.15
N ALA A 130 36.83 -16.17 -16.10
CA ALA A 130 36.61 -16.62 -14.72
C ALA A 130 35.11 -16.76 -14.42
N GLY A 131 34.73 -17.88 -13.80
CA GLY A 131 33.43 -18.05 -13.20
C GLY A 131 33.25 -17.19 -11.92
N PRO A 132 32.03 -17.13 -11.35
CA PRO A 132 31.74 -16.34 -10.15
C PRO A 132 32.56 -16.74 -8.92
N ASP A 133 32.98 -18.00 -8.87
CA ASP A 133 33.72 -18.61 -7.74
C ASP A 133 35.22 -18.79 -8.05
N GLU A 134 35.70 -18.29 -9.19
CA GLU A 134 37.10 -18.43 -9.62
C GLU A 134 37.84 -17.10 -9.45
N ASP A 135 39.03 -17.16 -8.83
CA ASP A 135 39.90 -16.01 -8.68
C ASP A 135 40.84 -15.87 -9.90
N PRO A 136 40.70 -14.81 -10.73
CA PRO A 136 41.54 -14.60 -11.90
C PRO A 136 43.00 -14.30 -11.56
N GLU A 137 43.33 -13.97 -10.30
CA GLU A 137 44.70 -13.72 -9.85
C GLU A 137 45.37 -14.96 -9.22
N SER A 138 44.67 -16.11 -9.18
CA SER A 138 45.23 -17.36 -8.65
C SER A 138 46.35 -17.93 -9.52
N GLU A 139 47.39 -18.50 -8.89
CA GLU A 139 48.52 -19.12 -9.60
C GLU A 139 48.09 -20.32 -10.47
N ASP A 140 46.97 -20.96 -10.14
CA ASP A 140 46.38 -22.09 -10.87
C ASP A 140 45.37 -21.66 -11.97
N PHE A 141 45.28 -20.35 -12.29
CA PHE A 141 44.31 -19.87 -13.27
C PHE A 141 44.62 -20.42 -14.69
N PRO A 142 43.63 -20.99 -15.40
CA PRO A 142 43.88 -21.63 -16.69
C PRO A 142 44.46 -20.69 -17.74
N GLN A 143 45.55 -21.11 -18.39
CA GLN A 143 46.17 -20.35 -19.47
C GLN A 143 45.31 -20.34 -20.75
N PRO A 144 45.43 -19.32 -21.61
CA PRO A 144 44.73 -19.25 -22.89
C PRO A 144 45.02 -20.47 -23.78
N GLN A 145 43.97 -21.03 -24.38
CA GLN A 145 44.06 -22.26 -25.18
C GLN A 145 43.83 -21.99 -26.67
N PRO A 146 44.36 -22.82 -27.57
CA PRO A 146 44.08 -22.71 -29.01
C PRO A 146 42.58 -22.80 -29.32
N TYR A 147 42.15 -22.10 -30.37
CA TYR A 147 40.76 -22.14 -30.81
C TYR A 147 40.37 -23.53 -31.31
N VAL A 148 39.35 -24.12 -30.66
CA VAL A 148 38.69 -25.36 -31.10
C VAL A 148 37.21 -25.07 -31.30
N ARG A 149 36.76 -25.14 -32.56
CA ARG A 149 35.39 -24.76 -32.96
C ARG A 149 34.31 -25.44 -32.11
N GLU A 150 34.37 -26.76 -31.95
CA GLU A 150 33.36 -27.51 -31.20
C GLU A 150 33.25 -27.08 -29.73
N VAL A 151 34.39 -26.76 -29.10
CA VAL A 151 34.43 -26.28 -27.71
C VAL A 151 33.81 -24.88 -27.61
N GLN A 152 34.14 -23.99 -28.54
CA GLN A 152 33.58 -22.62 -28.53
C GLN A 152 32.09 -22.60 -28.85
N GLU A 153 31.61 -23.43 -29.77
CA GLU A 153 30.17 -23.58 -30.03
C GLU A 153 29.43 -24.11 -28.80
N LYS A 154 30.03 -25.04 -28.05
CA LYS A 154 29.46 -25.52 -26.79
C LYS A 154 29.44 -24.42 -25.72
N ARG A 155 30.52 -23.63 -25.60
CA ARG A 155 30.59 -22.48 -24.67
C ARG A 155 29.54 -21.43 -25.02
N LEU A 156 29.40 -21.07 -26.29
CA LEU A 156 28.40 -20.12 -26.78
C LEU A 156 26.99 -20.58 -26.42
N ARG A 157 26.63 -21.83 -26.72
CA ARG A 157 25.31 -22.39 -26.37
C ARG A 157 25.03 -22.35 -24.86
N THR A 158 26.04 -22.57 -24.03
CA THR A 158 25.90 -22.46 -22.56
C THR A 158 25.69 -21.00 -22.14
N ALA A 159 26.46 -20.07 -22.68
CA ALA A 159 26.31 -18.64 -22.41
C ALA A 159 24.95 -18.10 -22.87
N GLU A 160 24.48 -18.46 -24.07
CA GLU A 160 23.16 -18.10 -24.58
C GLU A 160 22.03 -18.63 -23.69
N ARG A 161 22.17 -19.85 -23.16
CA ARG A 161 21.21 -20.40 -22.20
C ARG A 161 21.22 -19.63 -20.88
N GLY A 162 22.40 -19.27 -20.37
CA GLY A 162 22.55 -18.44 -19.18
C GLY A 162 21.93 -17.06 -19.35
N LEU A 163 22.20 -16.40 -20.48
CA LEU A 163 21.62 -15.11 -20.84
C LEU A 163 20.09 -15.18 -20.93
N LYS A 164 19.55 -16.25 -21.53
CA LYS A 164 18.10 -16.47 -21.60
C LYS A 164 17.48 -16.74 -20.22
N ALA A 165 18.20 -17.39 -19.31
CA ALA A 165 17.74 -17.68 -17.95
C ALA A 165 17.65 -16.43 -17.07
N LEU A 166 18.52 -15.43 -17.29
CA LEU A 166 18.44 -14.12 -16.61
C LEU A 166 17.14 -13.36 -16.91
N GLY A 167 16.47 -13.72 -18.01
CA GLY A 167 15.20 -13.10 -18.40
C GLY A 167 15.37 -11.66 -18.85
N LYS A 168 14.27 -10.89 -18.80
CA LYS A 168 14.29 -9.48 -19.20
C LYS A 168 14.75 -8.64 -18.01
N VAL A 169 15.79 -7.84 -18.21
CA VAL A 169 16.23 -6.86 -17.22
C VAL A 169 15.17 -5.77 -17.09
N ASN A 170 14.74 -5.48 -15.86
CA ASN A 170 13.83 -4.35 -15.59
C ASN A 170 14.67 -3.07 -15.45
N PRO A 171 14.59 -2.11 -16.39
CA PRO A 171 15.37 -0.88 -16.32
C PRO A 171 14.93 0.04 -15.17
N LEU A 172 13.70 -0.12 -14.66
CA LEU A 172 13.14 0.69 -13.57
C LEU A 172 13.44 0.12 -12.18
N ALA A 173 14.10 -1.04 -12.08
CA ALA A 173 14.28 -1.75 -10.81
C ALA A 173 15.00 -0.92 -9.75
N LEU A 174 15.98 -0.10 -10.15
CA LEU A 174 16.72 0.76 -9.23
C LEU A 174 15.84 1.89 -8.65
N GLU A 175 15.01 2.51 -9.50
CA GLU A 175 14.10 3.57 -9.08
C GLU A 175 12.98 3.02 -8.19
N GLU A 176 12.41 1.86 -8.55
CA GLU A 176 11.39 1.17 -7.76
C GLU A 176 11.93 0.75 -6.39
N PHE A 177 13.17 0.24 -6.33
CA PHE A 177 13.82 -0.11 -5.08
C PHE A 177 13.99 1.12 -4.18
N ALA A 178 14.52 2.23 -4.71
CA ALA A 178 14.71 3.46 -3.95
C ALA A 178 13.37 4.01 -3.40
N ALA A 179 12.31 4.01 -4.21
CA ALA A 179 10.98 4.45 -3.78
C ALA A 179 10.37 3.53 -2.71
N LEU A 180 10.57 2.21 -2.84
CA LEU A 180 10.13 1.23 -1.84
C LEU A 180 10.91 1.37 -0.52
N GLU A 181 12.21 1.61 -0.60
CA GLU A 181 13.07 1.83 0.57
C GLU A 181 12.68 3.09 1.34
N GLU A 182 12.39 4.20 0.64
CA GLU A 182 11.89 5.43 1.26
C GLU A 182 10.56 5.18 1.97
N ARG A 183 9.61 4.52 1.29
CA ARG A 183 8.31 4.17 1.87
C ARG A 183 8.45 3.24 3.08
N HIS A 184 9.35 2.26 3.00
CA HIS A 184 9.63 1.35 4.11
C HIS A 184 10.14 2.13 5.32
N THR A 185 11.17 2.95 5.13
CA THR A 185 11.76 3.78 6.18
C THR A 185 10.74 4.70 6.84
N PHE A 186 9.90 5.36 6.05
CA PHE A 186 8.81 6.19 6.55
C PHE A 186 7.83 5.40 7.42
N LEU A 187 7.34 4.26 6.92
CA LEU A 187 6.37 3.43 7.65
C LEU A 187 6.97 2.81 8.92
N THR A 188 8.23 2.39 8.90
CA THR A 188 8.92 1.87 10.09
C THR A 188 9.04 2.96 11.18
N THR A 189 9.40 4.18 10.78
CA THR A 189 9.49 5.32 11.72
C THR A 189 8.13 5.62 12.34
N GLN A 190 7.08 5.75 11.53
CA GLN A 190 5.71 6.00 12.01
C GLN A 190 5.20 4.88 12.92
N LEU A 191 5.55 3.64 12.62
CA LEU A 191 5.15 2.49 13.42
C LEU A 191 5.83 2.52 14.80
N GLU A 192 7.10 2.91 14.86
CA GLU A 192 7.83 3.03 16.11
C GLU A 192 7.30 4.19 16.96
N ASP A 193 6.99 5.33 16.35
CA ASP A 193 6.36 6.47 17.03
C ASP A 193 5.00 6.08 17.65
N LEU A 194 4.19 5.29 16.94
CA LEU A 194 2.92 4.78 17.45
C LEU A 194 3.09 3.79 18.60
N ARG A 195 4.11 2.92 18.53
CA ARG A 195 4.44 1.99 19.63
C ARG A 195 4.86 2.75 20.87
N GLN A 196 5.70 3.77 20.72
CA GLN A 196 6.14 4.60 21.83
C GLN A 196 4.96 5.37 22.43
N SER A 197 4.14 6.01 21.60
CA SER A 197 2.94 6.73 22.06
C SER A 197 1.97 5.82 22.83
N LYS A 198 1.78 4.57 22.37
CA LYS A 198 0.97 3.58 23.09
C LYS A 198 1.56 3.27 24.46
N LYS A 199 2.88 3.09 24.55
CA LYS A 199 3.57 2.81 25.81
C LYS A 199 3.39 3.98 26.79
N ASP A 200 3.61 5.20 26.33
CA ASP A 200 3.47 6.42 27.15
C ASP A 200 2.04 6.57 27.67
N LEU A 201 1.02 6.32 26.84
CA LEU A 201 -0.37 6.35 27.26
C LEU A 201 -0.69 5.30 28.34
N LEU A 202 -0.14 4.09 28.22
CA LEU A 202 -0.34 3.05 29.24
C LEU A 202 0.35 3.40 30.56
N GLU A 203 1.49 4.07 30.51
CA GLU A 203 2.19 4.58 31.70
C GLU A 203 1.38 5.66 32.40
N ILE A 204 0.81 6.60 31.65
CA ILE A 204 -0.10 7.64 32.19
C ILE A 204 -1.33 7.00 32.84
N VAL A 205 -1.93 5.97 32.21
CA VAL A 205 -3.06 5.25 32.80
C VAL A 205 -2.68 4.64 34.14
N ALA A 206 -1.51 3.99 34.22
CA ALA A 206 -1.03 3.40 35.48
C ALA A 206 -0.78 4.46 36.57
N GLU A 207 -0.22 5.62 36.21
CA GLU A 207 -0.02 6.73 37.15
C GLU A 207 -1.36 7.30 37.66
N ILE A 208 -2.35 7.44 36.77
CA ILE A 208 -3.69 7.89 37.14
C ILE A 208 -4.35 6.86 38.07
N ASP A 209 -4.25 5.57 37.75
CA ASP A 209 -4.82 4.50 38.56
C ASP A 209 -4.22 4.51 39.99
N GLU A 210 -2.89 4.62 40.12
CA GLU A 210 -2.22 4.75 41.43
C GLU A 210 -2.73 5.98 42.19
N ARG A 211 -2.90 7.11 41.50
CA ARG A 211 -3.40 8.33 42.14
C ARG A 211 -4.85 8.18 42.60
N VAL A 212 -5.69 7.54 41.80
CA VAL A 212 -7.09 7.26 42.14
C VAL A 212 -7.16 6.33 43.35
N GLU A 213 -6.33 5.28 43.40
CA GLU A 213 -6.26 4.37 44.54
C GLU A 213 -5.87 5.08 45.83
N GLN A 214 -4.87 5.97 45.78
CA GLN A 214 -4.47 6.77 46.94
C GLN A 214 -5.61 7.67 47.43
N VAL A 215 -6.21 8.46 46.52
CA VAL A 215 -7.28 9.41 46.87
C VAL A 215 -8.50 8.68 47.40
N PHE A 216 -8.86 7.54 46.81
CA PHE A 216 -9.97 6.71 47.28
C PHE A 216 -9.67 6.13 48.67
N SER A 217 -8.48 5.58 48.89
CA SER A 217 -8.10 4.97 50.17
C SER A 217 -8.11 5.99 51.30
N GLU A 218 -7.56 7.18 51.06
CA GLU A 218 -7.62 8.31 52.01
C GLU A 218 -9.07 8.72 52.28
N ALA A 219 -9.87 8.95 51.24
CA ALA A 219 -11.26 9.35 51.38
C ALA A 219 -12.11 8.30 52.10
N PHE A 220 -11.88 7.01 51.85
CA PHE A 220 -12.56 5.91 52.53
C PHE A 220 -12.19 5.88 54.01
N ALA A 221 -10.90 5.99 54.36
CA ALA A 221 -10.44 5.99 55.73
C ALA A 221 -11.04 7.18 56.53
N ASP A 222 -10.99 8.39 55.97
CA ASP A 222 -11.56 9.59 56.56
C ASP A 222 -13.08 9.42 56.78
N THR A 223 -13.79 8.93 55.76
CA THR A 223 -15.25 8.73 55.83
C THR A 223 -15.62 7.64 56.83
N ALA A 224 -14.86 6.55 56.91
CA ALA A 224 -15.10 5.46 57.85
C ALA A 224 -14.94 5.92 59.29
N GLU A 225 -13.91 6.71 59.60
CA GLU A 225 -13.72 7.30 60.94
C GLU A 225 -14.88 8.25 61.31
N GLN A 226 -15.27 9.14 60.39
CA GLN A 226 -16.42 10.02 60.62
C GLN A 226 -17.72 9.24 60.79
N PHE A 227 -17.89 8.13 60.07
CA PHE A 227 -19.09 7.30 60.15
C PHE A 227 -19.29 6.68 61.53
N GLU A 228 -18.25 6.14 62.17
CA GLU A 228 -18.38 5.60 63.53
C GLU A 228 -18.83 6.70 64.53
N GLY A 229 -18.27 7.90 64.41
CA GLY A 229 -18.61 9.05 65.25
C GLY A 229 -20.03 9.60 65.01
N VAL A 230 -20.43 9.76 63.76
CA VAL A 230 -21.77 10.25 63.40
C VAL A 230 -22.84 9.21 63.75
N PHE A 231 -22.57 7.93 63.49
CA PHE A 231 -23.53 6.85 63.76
C PHE A 231 -23.83 6.71 65.26
N SER A 232 -22.81 6.74 66.11
CA SER A 232 -22.98 6.63 67.57
C SER A 232 -23.79 7.79 68.19
N ARG A 233 -23.74 8.97 67.58
CA ARG A 233 -24.56 10.13 67.98
C ARG A 233 -26.02 10.00 67.54
N LEU A 234 -26.26 9.52 66.32
CA LEU A 234 -27.61 9.27 65.82
C LEU A 234 -28.28 8.09 66.50
N PHE A 235 -27.51 7.07 66.89
CA PHE A 235 -27.98 5.87 67.58
C PHE A 235 -27.17 5.64 68.87
N PRO A 236 -27.55 6.24 70.00
CA PRO A 236 -26.88 6.02 71.28
C PRO A 236 -26.85 4.52 71.65
N GLY A 237 -25.66 3.97 71.83
CA GLY A 237 -25.44 2.54 72.10
C GLY A 237 -25.50 1.62 70.87
N GLY A 238 -25.56 2.18 69.66
CA GLY A 238 -25.39 1.46 68.40
C GLY A 238 -23.97 1.58 67.84
N GLU A 239 -23.60 0.65 66.97
CA GLU A 239 -22.32 0.62 66.25
C GLU A 239 -22.57 0.60 64.74
N GLY A 240 -21.87 1.44 63.98
CA GLY A 240 -21.90 1.45 62.51
C GLY A 240 -20.49 1.34 61.97
N ARG A 241 -20.28 0.60 60.87
CA ARG A 241 -18.99 0.47 60.19
C ARG A 241 -19.16 0.47 58.68
N LEU A 242 -18.15 1.00 57.98
CA LEU A 242 -18.00 0.84 56.54
C LEU A 242 -17.00 -0.28 56.25
N VAL A 243 -17.36 -1.18 55.35
CA VAL A 243 -16.55 -2.35 55.00
C VAL A 243 -16.39 -2.40 53.49
N LEU A 244 -15.17 -2.60 53.01
CA LEU A 244 -14.89 -2.84 51.60
C LEU A 244 -15.22 -4.29 51.26
N THR A 245 -15.91 -4.52 50.14
CA THR A 245 -16.20 -5.89 49.69
C THR A 245 -14.94 -6.62 49.26
N ASP A 246 -13.97 -5.90 48.69
CA ASP A 246 -12.66 -6.42 48.29
C ASP A 246 -11.54 -5.42 48.65
N PRO A 247 -10.93 -5.54 49.84
CA PRO A 247 -9.85 -4.66 50.27
C PRO A 247 -8.57 -4.73 49.42
N SER A 248 -8.44 -5.75 48.55
CA SER A 248 -7.26 -5.93 47.72
C SER A 248 -7.31 -5.18 46.39
N ASN A 249 -8.49 -4.67 46.00
CA ASN A 249 -8.69 -3.95 44.76
C ASN A 249 -9.55 -2.69 44.98
N MET A 250 -8.89 -1.57 45.24
CA MET A 250 -9.53 -0.29 45.56
C MET A 250 -10.30 0.31 44.37
N LEU A 251 -9.95 -0.03 43.13
CA LEU A 251 -10.60 0.50 41.93
C LEU A 251 -11.96 -0.14 41.64
N THR A 252 -12.14 -1.42 41.98
CA THR A 252 -13.38 -2.15 41.68
C THR A 252 -14.16 -2.61 42.92
N THR A 253 -13.67 -2.34 44.12
CA THR A 253 -14.37 -2.73 45.35
C THR A 253 -15.70 -1.97 45.52
N GLY A 254 -16.70 -2.68 46.03
CA GLY A 254 -17.90 -2.07 46.59
C GLY A 254 -17.68 -1.61 48.03
N ILE A 255 -18.65 -0.83 48.53
CA ILE A 255 -18.73 -0.39 49.92
C ILE A 255 -20.01 -0.96 50.54
N GLU A 256 -19.86 -1.72 51.62
CA GLU A 256 -20.96 -2.22 52.46
C GLU A 256 -21.07 -1.40 53.73
N VAL A 257 -22.31 -1.08 54.12
CA VAL A 257 -22.61 -0.37 55.37
C VAL A 257 -23.16 -1.38 56.38
N GLU A 258 -22.40 -1.66 57.42
CA GLU A 258 -22.87 -2.43 58.57
C GLU A 258 -23.44 -1.48 59.63
N ALA A 259 -24.66 -1.75 60.09
CA ALA A 259 -25.33 -0.93 61.10
C ALA A 259 -25.96 -1.83 62.17
N ARG A 260 -25.62 -1.58 63.44
CA ARG A 260 -26.13 -2.27 64.62
C ARG A 260 -26.81 -1.26 65.55
N PRO A 261 -28.14 -1.06 65.41
CA PRO A 261 -28.90 -0.24 66.35
C PRO A 261 -28.92 -0.84 67.77
N PRO A 262 -29.19 -0.04 68.81
CA PRO A 262 -29.22 -0.51 70.18
C PRO A 262 -30.18 -1.69 70.36
N GLY A 263 -29.67 -2.80 70.92
CA GLY A 263 -30.46 -3.99 71.22
C GLY A 263 -30.67 -4.99 70.07
N LYS A 264 -30.08 -4.79 68.87
CA LYS A 264 -30.19 -5.75 67.75
C LYS A 264 -28.84 -6.07 67.10
N LYS A 265 -28.60 -7.36 66.82
CA LYS A 265 -27.44 -7.84 66.04
C LYS A 265 -27.74 -7.84 64.54
N VAL A 266 -27.99 -6.68 63.94
CA VAL A 266 -28.27 -6.62 62.49
C VAL A 266 -26.96 -6.52 61.70
N LYS A 267 -26.82 -7.29 60.62
CA LYS A 267 -25.62 -7.32 59.75
C LYS A 267 -25.87 -6.80 58.33
N ARG A 268 -27.12 -6.59 57.91
CA ARG A 268 -27.47 -6.13 56.55
C ARG A 268 -28.59 -5.10 56.60
N LEU A 269 -28.47 -4.02 55.83
CA LEU A 269 -29.43 -2.91 55.77
C LEU A 269 -30.86 -3.33 55.43
N SER A 270 -31.04 -4.44 54.73
CA SER A 270 -32.36 -4.98 54.35
C SER A 270 -33.23 -5.40 55.52
N LEU A 271 -32.65 -5.59 56.71
CA LEU A 271 -33.34 -6.05 57.93
C LEU A 271 -33.73 -4.90 58.89
N LEU A 272 -33.47 -3.65 58.50
CA LEU A 272 -33.77 -2.46 59.30
C LEU A 272 -35.17 -1.89 59.00
N SER A 273 -35.77 -1.18 59.97
CA SER A 273 -37.05 -0.49 59.77
C SER A 273 -36.93 0.63 58.72
N GLY A 274 -38.06 1.08 58.15
CA GLY A 274 -38.07 2.17 57.17
C GLY A 274 -37.34 3.43 57.65
N GLY A 275 -37.63 3.89 58.87
CA GLY A 275 -36.97 5.05 59.47
C GLY A 275 -35.51 4.80 59.87
N GLU A 276 -35.18 3.59 60.36
CA GLU A 276 -33.78 3.22 60.68
C GLU A 276 -32.90 3.22 59.42
N ARG A 277 -33.41 2.73 58.28
CA ARG A 277 -32.67 2.76 57.01
C ARG A 277 -32.41 4.18 56.53
N SER A 278 -33.41 5.06 56.61
CA SER A 278 -33.25 6.47 56.23
C SER A 278 -32.21 7.15 57.12
N LEU A 279 -32.22 6.89 58.43
CA LEU A 279 -31.27 7.51 59.35
C LEU A 279 -29.83 6.98 59.13
N VAL A 280 -29.65 5.71 58.76
CA VAL A 280 -28.33 5.17 58.38
C VAL A 280 -27.81 5.83 57.09
N ALA A 281 -28.69 6.06 56.11
CA ALA A 281 -28.31 6.76 54.88
C ALA A 281 -27.91 8.22 55.16
N VAL A 282 -28.67 8.91 56.01
CA VAL A 282 -28.34 10.27 56.46
C VAL A 282 -27.01 10.28 57.23
N ALA A 283 -26.76 9.28 58.09
CA ALA A 283 -25.49 9.13 58.79
C ALA A 283 -24.31 9.03 57.80
N LEU A 284 -24.46 8.21 56.75
CA LEU A 284 -23.44 8.08 55.71
C LEU A 284 -23.19 9.41 54.97
N LEU A 285 -24.26 10.10 54.56
CA LEU A 285 -24.15 11.39 53.88
C LEU A 285 -23.44 12.43 54.74
N VAL A 286 -23.85 12.57 56.01
CA VAL A 286 -23.21 13.50 56.95
C VAL A 286 -21.74 13.13 57.18
N SER A 287 -21.40 11.84 57.22
CA SER A 287 -20.01 11.38 57.38
C SER A 287 -19.14 11.78 56.19
N ILE A 288 -19.67 11.63 54.97
CA ILE A 288 -19.02 12.11 53.75
C ILE A 288 -18.82 13.63 53.80
N PHE A 289 -19.84 14.38 54.22
CA PHE A 289 -19.77 15.84 54.32
C PHE A 289 -18.77 16.35 55.36
N LYS A 290 -18.59 15.62 56.47
CA LYS A 290 -17.58 15.94 57.48
C LYS A 290 -16.17 15.58 57.01
N ALA A 291 -16.01 14.45 56.31
CA ALA A 291 -14.72 14.03 55.76
C ALA A 291 -14.26 14.95 54.62
N ARG A 292 -15.19 15.40 53.76
CA ARG A 292 -14.91 16.23 52.59
C ARG A 292 -15.89 17.41 52.52
N PRO A 293 -15.59 18.52 53.22
CA PRO A 293 -16.50 19.66 53.29
C PRO A 293 -16.65 20.37 51.93
N SER A 294 -17.89 20.59 51.50
CA SER A 294 -18.29 21.41 50.36
C SER A 294 -18.55 22.86 50.82
N PRO A 295 -18.39 23.88 49.94
CA PRO A 295 -18.76 25.25 50.25
C PRO A 295 -20.23 25.42 50.65
N PHE A 296 -21.13 24.63 50.05
CA PHE A 296 -22.54 24.61 50.40
C PHE A 296 -23.18 23.23 50.18
N TYR A 297 -24.29 23.00 50.89
CA TYR A 297 -25.13 21.81 50.80
C TYR A 297 -26.59 22.20 50.61
N ILE A 298 -27.32 21.43 49.79
CA ILE A 298 -28.76 21.54 49.61
C ILE A 298 -29.39 20.24 50.10
N MET A 299 -30.33 20.35 51.03
CA MET A 299 -31.06 19.23 51.63
C MET A 299 -32.54 19.45 51.39
N ASP A 300 -33.23 18.51 50.73
CA ASP A 300 -34.65 18.61 50.42
C ASP A 300 -35.44 17.51 51.15
N GLU A 301 -36.24 17.91 52.14
CA GLU A 301 -37.10 17.06 52.97
C GLU A 301 -36.43 15.79 53.52
N VAL A 302 -35.13 15.85 53.80
CA VAL A 302 -34.32 14.70 54.24
C VAL A 302 -34.80 14.12 55.58
N GLU A 303 -35.54 14.91 56.35
CA GLU A 303 -36.07 14.58 57.65
C GLU A 303 -37.52 14.07 57.65
N ALA A 304 -38.21 14.02 56.51
CA ALA A 304 -39.64 13.71 56.43
C ALA A 304 -40.03 12.32 56.98
N ALA A 305 -39.08 11.37 57.01
CA ALA A 305 -39.28 10.01 57.50
C ALA A 305 -38.80 9.81 58.96
N LEU A 306 -38.38 10.87 59.65
CA LEU A 306 -37.80 10.79 60.99
C LEU A 306 -38.84 11.10 62.08
N ASP A 307 -38.72 10.42 63.20
CA ASP A 307 -39.48 10.73 64.41
C ASP A 307 -38.89 11.97 65.14
N ASP A 308 -39.66 12.49 66.09
CA ASP A 308 -39.28 13.70 66.85
C ASP A 308 -37.94 13.62 67.58
N THR A 309 -37.52 12.40 67.95
CA THR A 309 -36.27 12.17 68.69
C THR A 309 -35.08 12.17 67.75
N ASN A 310 -35.18 11.45 66.62
CA ASN A 310 -34.12 11.38 65.61
C ASN A 310 -34.00 12.68 64.82
N LEU A 311 -35.11 13.41 64.62
CA LEU A 311 -35.11 14.76 64.07
C LEU A 311 -34.24 15.71 64.91
N GLY A 312 -34.39 15.68 66.25
CA GLY A 312 -33.54 16.48 67.14
C GLY A 312 -32.05 16.15 67.01
N ARG A 313 -31.70 14.86 66.85
CA ARG A 313 -30.30 14.43 66.64
C ARG A 313 -29.74 14.88 65.30
N LEU A 314 -30.56 14.84 64.24
CA LEU A 314 -30.17 15.33 62.92
C LEU A 314 -29.93 16.84 62.94
N ILE A 315 -30.79 17.60 63.61
CA ILE A 315 -30.64 19.06 63.75
C ILE A 315 -29.31 19.41 64.42
N MET A 316 -28.90 18.70 65.48
CA MET A 316 -27.58 18.93 66.11
C MET A 316 -26.42 18.71 65.13
N LEU A 317 -26.52 17.72 64.24
CA LEU A 317 -25.50 17.50 63.20
C LEU A 317 -25.49 18.61 62.16
N PHE A 318 -26.65 19.17 61.81
CA PHE A 318 -26.73 20.33 60.92
C PHE A 318 -26.11 21.58 61.53
N GLU A 319 -26.27 21.80 62.84
CA GLU A 319 -25.59 22.88 63.55
C GLU A 319 -24.07 22.74 63.46
N GLU A 320 -23.52 21.54 63.66
CA GLU A 320 -22.08 21.30 63.49
C GLU A 320 -21.60 21.52 62.06
N LEU A 321 -22.36 21.06 61.06
CA LEU A 321 -22.00 21.27 59.65
C LEU A 321 -22.07 22.75 59.24
N ARG A 322 -22.96 23.53 59.87
CA ARG A 322 -23.11 24.97 59.64
C ARG A 322 -21.83 25.74 60.01
N ASP A 323 -21.05 25.26 60.96
CA ASP A 323 -19.82 25.96 61.39
C ASP A 323 -18.76 25.99 60.29
N SER A 324 -18.78 25.04 59.35
CA SER A 324 -17.83 24.94 58.25
C SER A 324 -18.42 25.19 56.86
N SER A 325 -19.73 25.01 56.67
CA SER A 325 -20.37 25.01 55.34
C SER A 325 -21.74 25.69 55.35
N GLN A 326 -22.12 26.29 54.22
CA GLN A 326 -23.46 26.87 54.06
C GLN A 326 -24.51 25.77 53.86
N LEU A 327 -25.56 25.75 54.68
CA LEU A 327 -26.66 24.80 54.56
C LEU A 327 -27.93 25.48 54.01
N ILE A 328 -28.49 24.92 52.94
CA ILE A 328 -29.81 25.28 52.41
C ILE A 328 -30.72 24.08 52.65
N VAL A 329 -31.69 24.22 53.54
CA VAL A 329 -32.62 23.15 53.89
C VAL A 329 -34.03 23.52 53.45
N ILE A 330 -34.63 22.67 52.62
CA ILE A 330 -36.03 22.74 52.23
C ILE A 330 -36.77 21.77 53.14
N THR A 331 -37.68 22.29 53.96
CA THR A 331 -38.33 21.53 55.02
C THR A 331 -39.72 22.09 55.31
N HIS A 332 -40.63 21.23 55.76
CA HIS A 332 -41.88 21.62 56.39
C HIS A 332 -41.87 21.36 57.92
N GLN A 333 -40.75 20.88 58.48
CA GLN A 333 -40.62 20.57 59.90
C GLN A 333 -40.31 21.81 60.74
N LYS A 334 -41.18 22.10 61.71
CA LYS A 334 -41.04 23.29 62.57
C LYS A 334 -39.72 23.32 63.35
N LYS A 335 -39.30 22.18 63.90
CA LYS A 335 -38.03 22.07 64.64
C LYS A 335 -36.80 22.41 63.80
N THR A 336 -36.80 22.00 62.53
CA THR A 336 -35.70 22.34 61.60
C THR A 336 -35.70 23.83 61.25
N MET A 337 -36.89 24.42 61.08
CA MET A 337 -37.04 25.86 60.84
C MET A 337 -36.57 26.73 62.03
N GLU A 338 -36.76 26.24 63.26
CA GLU A 338 -36.39 26.97 64.49
C GLU A 338 -34.88 27.23 64.63
N VAL A 339 -34.05 26.34 64.05
CA VAL A 339 -32.57 26.42 64.14
C VAL A 339 -31.95 27.19 62.97
N ALA A 340 -32.75 27.55 61.97
CA ALA A 340 -32.28 28.29 60.80
C ALA A 340 -31.88 29.74 61.12
N ASP A 341 -30.91 30.28 60.38
CA ASP A 341 -30.51 31.69 60.54
C ASP A 341 -31.44 32.64 59.77
N ALA A 342 -31.94 32.15 58.64
CA ALA A 342 -32.91 32.83 57.79
C ALA A 342 -33.89 31.82 57.21
N LEU A 343 -35.15 32.21 57.10
CA LEU A 343 -36.21 31.46 56.46
C LEU A 343 -36.59 32.13 55.15
N TYR A 344 -36.68 31.33 54.11
CA TYR A 344 -37.21 31.73 52.80
C TYR A 344 -38.53 31.00 52.58
N GLY A 345 -39.64 31.72 52.80
CA GLY A 345 -40.98 31.22 52.53
C GLY A 345 -41.32 31.39 51.06
N VAL A 346 -41.73 30.30 50.41
CA VAL A 346 -42.25 30.34 49.04
C VAL A 346 -43.77 30.28 49.10
N SER A 347 -44.45 31.28 48.54
CA SER A 347 -45.91 31.29 48.39
C SER A 347 -46.28 31.37 46.92
N MET A 348 -47.18 30.51 46.46
CA MET A 348 -47.74 30.59 45.12
C MET A 348 -49.10 31.28 45.19
N ARG A 349 -49.29 32.34 44.41
CA ARG A 349 -50.61 32.96 44.25
C ARG A 349 -51.41 32.16 43.21
N GLY A 350 -52.74 32.35 43.17
CA GLY A 350 -53.65 31.58 42.30
C GLY A 350 -53.41 31.76 40.78
N ASP A 351 -52.46 32.62 40.39
CA ASP A 351 -51.96 32.82 39.03
C ASP A 351 -50.79 31.89 38.65
N GLY A 352 -50.35 31.02 39.55
CA GLY A 352 -49.24 30.08 39.32
C GLY A 352 -47.85 30.72 39.42
N ILE A 353 -47.76 31.98 39.83
CA ILE A 353 -46.49 32.69 40.03
C ILE A 353 -46.04 32.48 41.48
N THR A 354 -44.84 31.92 41.65
CA THR A 354 -44.19 31.78 42.95
C THR A 354 -43.50 33.07 43.36
N THR A 355 -43.85 33.57 44.54
CA THR A 355 -43.18 34.71 45.19
C THR A 355 -42.40 34.22 46.39
N VAL A 356 -41.16 34.68 46.54
CA VAL A 356 -40.29 34.35 47.67
C VAL A 356 -40.31 35.48 48.69
N VAL A 357 -40.56 35.14 49.95
CA VAL A 357 -40.52 36.04 51.11
C VAL A 357 -39.37 35.59 52.02
N SER A 358 -38.51 36.50 52.46
CA SER A 358 -37.37 36.17 53.33
C SER A 358 -37.50 36.82 54.70
N GLN A 359 -37.17 36.08 55.76
CA GLN A 359 -37.11 36.57 57.14
C GLN A 359 -35.84 36.07 57.83
N ARG A 360 -35.08 36.95 58.49
CA ARG A 360 -33.94 36.54 59.34
C ARG A 360 -34.44 36.28 60.76
N LEU A 361 -34.02 35.17 61.37
CA LEU A 361 -34.49 34.74 62.69
C LEU A 361 -33.67 35.35 63.84
N ARG A 362 -32.38 35.68 63.61
CA ARG A 362 -31.46 36.18 64.65
C ARG A 362 -31.69 37.64 65.10
N ASP A 363 -32.62 38.38 64.47
CA ASP A 363 -32.93 39.78 64.81
C ASP A 363 -34.27 39.97 65.56
N VAL A 364 -34.96 38.87 65.92
CA VAL A 364 -36.18 38.96 66.74
C VAL A 364 -35.79 38.86 68.21
N ALA A 365 -35.37 39.98 68.80
CA ALA A 365 -35.40 40.13 70.25
C ALA A 365 -36.80 39.76 70.75
N PRO A 366 -36.95 39.04 71.88
CA PRO A 366 -38.26 38.81 72.45
C PRO A 366 -38.87 40.18 72.72
N ALA A 367 -40.04 40.45 72.13
CA ALA A 367 -40.84 41.61 72.46
C ALA A 367 -41.26 41.48 73.93
N GLY A 368 -40.39 41.94 74.83
CA GLY A 368 -40.62 42.04 76.25
C GLY A 368 -41.67 43.09 76.50
N GLU A 369 -42.78 42.64 77.08
CA GLU A 369 -43.63 43.33 78.05
C GLU A 369 -43.73 44.86 77.92
N ALA A 370 -44.80 45.32 77.28
CA ALA A 370 -45.30 46.67 77.50
C ALA A 370 -45.81 46.77 78.96
N GLN A 371 -45.01 47.36 79.83
CA GLN A 371 -45.45 47.82 81.15
C GLN A 371 -46.27 49.12 81.01
N PRO A 372 -47.35 49.28 81.80
CA PRO A 372 -48.26 50.41 81.67
C PRO A 372 -47.69 51.64 82.40
N ALA A 373 -47.96 52.82 81.83
CA ALA A 373 -47.98 54.09 82.54
C ALA A 373 -49.20 54.90 82.09
#